data_AF-A0A9W4SGI5-F1
#
_entry.id   AF-A0A9W4SGI5-F1
#
_cell.length_a   1.000
_cell.length_b   1.000
_cell.length_c   1.000
_cell.angle_alpha   90.00
_cell.angle_beta   90.00
_cell.angle_gamma   90.00
#
_symmetry.space_group_name_H-M   'P 1'
#
loop_
_entity.id
_entity.type
_entity.pdbx_description
1 polymer ?
#
loop_
_entity_poly.entity_id
_entity_poly.type
_entity_poly.pdbx_seq_one_letter_code
_entity_poly.pdbx_strand_id
1 'polypeptide(L)'
;MKSSIIIAIIFGLVTSMTLTLIEGNKVWIQNKVERGCFTRAAATQIHDEEGWEWDKDGIDNRGQWTHNGYYLYIPEDVKTYWLVFGVLYSTEEDKWRGPFENDGDKCWHFHGTLDNWKIYGC
;
A
#
# COMPACT_ATOMS: atom_id res chain seq x y z
N MET A 1 42.88 -28.54 -43.58
CA MET A 1 42.65 -27.78 -42.33
C MET A 1 42.79 -26.30 -42.59
N LYS A 2 41.67 -25.57 -42.60
CA LYS A 2 41.62 -24.12 -42.33
C LYS A 2 40.36 -23.92 -41.50
N SER A 3 40.55 -23.72 -40.20
CA SER A 3 39.49 -23.43 -39.25
C SER A 3 39.03 -22.00 -39.45
N SER A 4 37.73 -21.78 -39.58
CA SER A 4 37.13 -20.45 -39.49
C SER A 4 35.91 -20.57 -38.59
N ILE A 5 36.10 -20.12 -37.35
CA ILE A 5 35.10 -20.05 -36.29
C ILE A 5 34.10 -18.95 -36.70
N ILE A 6 32.85 -19.34 -36.97
CA ILE A 6 31.75 -18.39 -37.14
C ILE A 6 31.25 -18.05 -35.74
N ILE A 7 31.38 -16.76 -35.40
CA ILE A 7 31.02 -16.16 -34.12
C ILE A 7 29.52 -16.36 -33.86
N ALA A 8 29.21 -16.95 -32.70
CA ALA A 8 27.86 -17.13 -32.21
C ALA A 8 27.20 -15.77 -31.93
N ILE A 9 26.19 -15.41 -32.74
CA ILE A 9 25.30 -14.29 -32.41
C ILE A 9 24.24 -14.85 -31.45
N ILE A 10 24.54 -14.74 -30.16
CA ILE A 10 23.54 -14.77 -29.09
C ILE A 10 22.77 -13.47 -29.23
N PHE A 11 21.75 -13.43 -30.09
CA PHE A 11 20.70 -12.44 -29.97
C PHE A 11 19.64 -13.09 -29.10
N GLY A 12 19.72 -12.78 -27.81
CA GLY A 12 18.78 -13.24 -26.81
C GLY A 12 17.38 -13.06 -27.36
N LEU A 13 16.68 -14.19 -27.52
CA LEU A 13 15.24 -14.18 -27.48
C LEU A 13 14.92 -13.41 -26.21
N VAL A 14 14.50 -12.15 -26.39
CA VAL A 14 13.96 -11.30 -25.35
C VAL A 14 12.89 -12.17 -24.75
N THR A 15 13.26 -12.79 -23.64
CA THR A 15 12.36 -13.51 -22.78
C THR A 15 11.21 -12.57 -22.64
N SER A 16 10.06 -13.04 -23.06
CA SER A 16 8.75 -12.51 -22.77
C SER A 16 8.56 -12.46 -21.25
N MET A 17 9.38 -11.67 -20.56
CA MET A 17 8.93 -10.84 -19.47
C MET A 17 7.89 -9.95 -20.12
N THR A 18 6.70 -10.50 -20.25
CA THR A 18 5.56 -9.85 -19.64
C THR A 18 6.04 -9.43 -18.26
N LEU A 19 6.65 -8.24 -18.17
CA LEU A 19 6.27 -7.34 -17.10
C LEU A 19 4.76 -7.26 -17.27
N THR A 20 4.05 -8.18 -16.62
CA THR A 20 2.78 -7.84 -16.02
C THR A 20 3.15 -6.61 -15.20
N LEU A 21 2.95 -5.43 -15.80
CA LEU A 21 2.73 -4.22 -15.06
C LEU A 21 1.77 -4.66 -13.96
N ILE A 22 2.20 -4.54 -12.71
CA ILE A 22 1.28 -4.73 -11.61
C ILE A 22 0.32 -3.55 -11.76
N GLU A 23 -0.72 -3.75 -12.56
CA GLU A 23 -1.72 -2.77 -12.96
C GLU A 23 -2.57 -2.48 -11.71
N GLY A 24 -2.22 -1.40 -11.02
CA GLY A 24 -2.85 -0.98 -9.80
C GLY A 24 -2.11 0.21 -9.18
N ASN A 25 -2.83 0.98 -8.37
CA ASN A 25 -2.29 2.18 -7.74
C ASN A 25 -1.82 1.87 -6.32
N LYS A 26 -0.94 2.72 -5.81
CA LYS A 26 -0.42 2.63 -4.45
C LYS A 26 -0.96 3.74 -3.59
N VAL A 27 -1.36 3.38 -2.38
CA VAL A 27 -1.60 4.36 -1.31
C VAL A 27 -0.39 4.33 -0.40
N TRP A 28 0.46 5.36 -0.50
CA TRP A 28 1.65 5.50 0.31
C TRP A 28 1.32 6.07 1.69
N ILE A 29 1.90 5.47 2.72
CA ILE A 29 1.76 5.90 4.11
C ILE A 29 3.14 6.24 4.68
N GLN A 30 3.27 7.44 5.22
CA GLN A 30 4.42 7.83 6.04
C GLN A 30 4.02 7.76 7.52
N ASN A 31 4.69 6.86 8.25
CA ASN A 31 4.50 6.75 9.68
C ASN A 31 5.40 7.77 10.42
N LYS A 32 4.80 8.86 10.92
CA LYS A 32 5.48 9.90 11.72
C LYS A 32 4.86 10.04 13.13
N VAL A 33 4.20 9.00 13.65
CA VAL A 33 3.80 8.99 15.07
C VAL A 33 5.02 8.77 15.97
N GLU A 34 4.84 8.96 17.28
CA GLU A 34 5.87 8.80 18.30
C GLU A 34 6.61 7.46 18.22
N ARG A 35 7.90 7.46 18.61
CA ARG A 35 8.74 6.27 18.61
C ARG A 35 8.12 5.15 19.45
N GLY A 36 8.15 3.94 18.89
CA GLY A 36 7.59 2.76 19.56
C GLY A 36 6.10 2.53 19.26
N CYS A 37 5.47 3.38 18.46
CA CYS A 37 4.13 3.10 17.94
C CYS A 37 4.20 2.25 16.66
N PHE A 38 3.17 1.43 16.45
CA PHE A 38 2.96 0.67 15.21
C PHE A 38 1.69 1.18 14.53
N THR A 39 1.82 1.71 13.32
CA THR A 39 0.66 2.15 12.53
C THR A 39 0.24 1.05 11.57
N ARG A 40 -1.05 0.97 11.29
CA ARG A 40 -1.62 0.12 10.26
C ARG A 40 -2.62 0.90 9.42
N ALA A 41 -2.71 0.56 8.15
CA ALA A 41 -3.72 1.09 7.26
C ALA A 41 -4.29 -0.05 6.42
N ALA A 42 -5.56 0.08 6.06
CA ALA A 42 -6.24 -0.87 5.19
C ALA A 42 -7.02 -0.11 4.11
N ALA A 43 -7.16 -0.73 2.95
CA ALA A 43 -8.08 -0.31 1.92
C ALA A 43 -9.23 -1.31 1.86
N THR A 44 -10.46 -0.86 1.70
CA THR A 44 -11.64 -1.74 1.64
C THR A 44 -12.72 -1.15 0.72
N GLN A 45 -13.58 -2.00 0.15
CA GLN A 45 -14.78 -1.56 -0.56
C GLN A 45 -16.01 -1.45 0.36
N ILE A 46 -15.88 -1.86 1.63
CA ILE A 46 -16.96 -1.88 2.62
C ILE A 46 -16.75 -0.72 3.60
N HIS A 47 -17.78 0.08 3.84
CA HIS A 47 -17.78 1.06 4.92
C HIS A 47 -18.67 0.56 6.04
N ASP A 48 -18.06 -0.10 7.02
CA ASP A 48 -18.73 -0.64 8.20
C ASP A 48 -17.85 -0.38 9.43
N GLU A 49 -17.96 0.82 10.00
CA GLU A 49 -17.11 1.22 11.13
C GLU A 49 -17.37 0.39 12.39
N GLU A 50 -18.62 -0.09 12.58
CA GLU A 50 -19.02 -0.86 13.77
C GLU A 50 -18.61 -2.34 13.66
N GLY A 51 -18.66 -2.91 12.45
CA GLY A 51 -18.33 -4.31 12.17
C GLY A 51 -16.91 -4.57 11.67
N TRP A 52 -16.08 -3.52 11.52
CA TRP A 52 -14.78 -3.62 10.87
C TRP A 52 -13.81 -4.62 11.53
N GLU A 53 -13.36 -5.60 10.74
CA GLU A 53 -12.30 -6.52 11.13
C GLU A 53 -11.07 -6.38 10.22
N TRP A 54 -9.97 -5.86 10.80
CA TRP A 54 -8.72 -5.57 10.09
C TRP A 54 -8.15 -6.74 9.26
N ASP A 55 -8.35 -7.98 9.68
CA ASP A 55 -7.75 -9.16 9.04
C ASP A 55 -8.71 -9.90 8.10
N LYS A 56 -9.90 -9.36 7.83
CA LYS A 56 -10.91 -10.01 6.98
C LYS A 56 -11.44 -9.13 5.85
N ASP A 57 -11.65 -7.84 6.11
CA ASP A 57 -12.48 -7.01 5.24
C ASP A 57 -11.68 -6.07 4.31
N GLY A 58 -10.36 -6.27 4.19
CA GLY A 58 -9.45 -5.42 3.41
C GLY A 58 -9.09 -5.96 2.03
N ILE A 59 -9.04 -5.07 1.03
CA ILE A 59 -8.34 -5.24 -0.26
C ILE A 59 -6.85 -5.49 -0.03
N ASP A 60 -6.23 -4.64 0.80
CA ASP A 60 -4.86 -4.78 1.31
C ASP A 60 -4.83 -4.16 2.72
N ASN A 61 -4.02 -4.73 3.61
CA ASN A 61 -3.80 -4.26 4.97
C ASN A 61 -2.32 -4.39 5.30
N ARG A 62 -1.69 -3.26 5.64
CA ARG A 62 -0.29 -3.22 6.03
C ARG A 62 -0.04 -2.29 7.19
N GLY A 63 1.03 -2.56 7.91
CA GLY A 63 1.52 -1.70 8.98
C GLY A 63 3.02 -1.75 9.15
N GLN A 64 3.54 -0.75 9.84
CA GLN A 64 4.95 -0.63 10.18
C GLN A 64 5.14 0.12 11.50
N TRP A 65 6.28 -0.15 12.14
CA TRP A 65 6.78 0.64 13.26
C TRP A 65 7.17 2.04 12.81
N THR A 66 7.04 2.99 13.73
CA THR A 66 7.38 4.40 13.57
C THR A 66 8.62 4.67 12.72
N HIS A 67 8.51 5.70 11.88
CA HIS A 67 9.52 6.21 10.94
C HIS A 67 9.85 5.30 9.76
N ASN A 68 9.08 4.24 9.54
CA ASN A 68 9.14 3.44 8.32
C ASN A 68 7.88 3.68 7.48
N GLY A 69 8.07 4.02 6.22
CA GLY A 69 6.97 4.12 5.25
C GLY A 69 6.52 2.75 4.75
N TYR A 70 5.29 2.68 4.28
CA TYR A 70 4.72 1.49 3.64
C TYR A 70 3.67 1.92 2.61
N TYR A 71 3.13 0.98 1.84
CA TYR A 71 2.05 1.28 0.92
C TYR A 71 1.01 0.16 0.91
N LEU A 72 -0.23 0.53 0.63
CA LEU A 72 -1.29 -0.41 0.26
C LEU A 72 -1.35 -0.51 -1.26
N TYR A 73 -1.63 -1.70 -1.75
CA TYR A 73 -1.87 -1.94 -3.17
C TYR A 73 -3.38 -1.95 -3.47
N ILE A 74 -3.79 -1.16 -4.46
CA ILE A 74 -5.17 -1.10 -4.94
C ILE A 74 -5.23 -1.68 -6.36
N PRO A 75 -5.84 -2.87 -6.55
CA PRO A 75 -6.03 -3.47 -7.87
C PRO A 75 -6.80 -2.54 -8.83
N GLU A 76 -6.50 -2.58 -10.14
CA GLU A 76 -7.12 -1.71 -11.15
C GLU A 76 -8.63 -1.94 -11.37
N ASP A 77 -9.12 -3.13 -11.06
CA ASP A 77 -10.55 -3.49 -11.14
C ASP A 77 -11.37 -2.85 -10.01
N VAL A 78 -10.72 -2.47 -8.90
CA VAL A 78 -11.34 -1.66 -7.84
C VAL A 78 -11.53 -0.23 -8.35
N LYS A 79 -12.79 0.23 -8.43
CA LYS A 79 -13.12 1.60 -8.87
C LYS A 79 -13.06 2.63 -7.75
N THR A 80 -13.64 2.29 -6.61
CA THR A 80 -13.61 3.10 -5.40
C THR A 80 -13.24 2.27 -4.19
N TYR A 81 -12.63 2.92 -3.21
CA TYR A 81 -12.24 2.30 -1.95
C TYR A 81 -12.27 3.31 -0.79
N TRP A 82 -12.45 2.79 0.40
CA TRP A 82 -12.24 3.50 1.66
C TRP A 82 -10.86 3.19 2.21
N LEU A 83 -10.32 4.12 2.98
CA LEU A 83 -9.11 3.93 3.76
C LEU A 83 -9.43 3.94 5.25
N VAL A 84 -8.93 2.94 5.94
CA VAL A 84 -8.99 2.82 7.41
C VAL A 84 -7.58 2.98 7.94
N PHE A 85 -7.42 3.83 8.94
CA PHE A 85 -6.15 4.10 9.60
C PHE A 85 -6.26 3.74 11.07
N GLY A 86 -5.25 3.08 11.62
CA GLY A 86 -5.21 2.71 13.03
C GLY A 86 -3.79 2.75 13.59
N VAL A 87 -3.70 2.95 14.90
CA VAL A 87 -2.45 2.80 15.66
C VAL A 87 -2.65 1.66 16.64
N LEU A 88 -1.77 0.66 16.62
CA LEU A 88 -1.91 -0.52 17.46
C LEU A 88 -1.82 -0.12 18.94
N TYR A 89 -2.73 -0.64 19.77
CA TYR A 89 -2.90 -0.31 21.19
C TYR A 89 -3.38 1.11 21.51
N SER A 90 -3.72 1.91 20.50
CA SER A 90 -4.39 3.20 20.70
C SER A 90 -5.75 3.01 21.35
N THR A 91 -6.11 3.96 22.21
CA THR A 91 -7.47 4.12 22.75
C THR A 91 -8.35 4.98 21.85
N GLU A 92 -7.79 5.73 20.90
CA GLU A 92 -8.56 6.38 19.84
C GLU A 92 -9.11 5.35 18.85
N GLU A 93 -10.32 5.63 18.35
CA GLU A 93 -10.96 4.88 17.27
C GLU A 93 -10.17 4.95 15.96
N ASP A 94 -10.36 3.93 15.13
CA ASP A 94 -9.83 3.91 13.78
C ASP A 94 -10.42 5.06 12.96
N LYS A 95 -9.58 5.67 12.12
CA LYS A 95 -9.98 6.84 11.32
C LYS A 95 -10.27 6.42 9.90
N TRP A 96 -11.49 6.71 9.45
CA TRP A 96 -11.95 6.43 8.09
C TRP A 96 -11.79 7.62 7.16
N ARG A 97 -11.45 7.36 5.89
CA ARG A 97 -11.37 8.36 4.81
C ARG A 97 -11.91 7.79 3.52
N GLY A 98 -12.59 8.61 2.74
CA GLY A 98 -13.09 8.24 1.42
C GLY A 98 -14.60 8.43 1.28
N PRO A 99 -15.22 7.72 0.32
CA PRO A 99 -14.55 6.83 -0.63
C PRO A 99 -13.65 7.63 -1.58
N PHE A 100 -12.61 7.00 -2.09
CA PHE A 100 -11.70 7.58 -3.08
C PHE A 100 -11.85 6.86 -4.41
N GLU A 101 -11.73 7.61 -5.51
CA GLU A 101 -11.54 7.05 -6.83
C GLU A 101 -10.14 6.42 -6.95
N ASN A 102 -10.06 5.28 -7.64
CA ASN A 102 -8.81 4.61 -7.96
C ASN A 102 -8.17 5.16 -9.25
N ASP A 103 -7.91 6.46 -9.26
CA ASP A 103 -7.45 7.24 -10.42
C ASP A 103 -5.95 7.58 -10.38
N GLY A 104 -5.20 7.01 -9.44
CA GLY A 104 -3.77 7.21 -9.29
C GLY A 104 -3.28 6.97 -7.87
N ASP A 105 -1.95 7.02 -7.71
CA ASP A 105 -1.30 6.91 -6.42
C ASP A 105 -1.78 8.02 -5.46
N LYS A 106 -1.99 7.63 -4.20
CA LYS A 106 -2.36 8.55 -3.11
C LYS A 106 -1.33 8.49 -1.99
N CYS A 107 -1.30 9.50 -1.14
CA CYS A 107 -0.27 9.63 -0.12
C CYS A 107 -0.85 10.20 1.18
N TRP A 108 -0.46 9.63 2.31
CA TRP A 108 -0.96 9.97 3.65
C TRP A 108 0.15 9.94 4.70
N HIS A 109 -0.01 10.74 5.76
CA HIS A 109 0.89 10.81 6.90
C HIS A 109 0.16 10.54 8.21
N PHE A 110 0.68 9.64 9.03
CA PHE A 110 0.38 9.56 10.47
C PHE A 110 1.21 10.59 11.23
N HIS A 111 0.61 11.33 12.15
CA HIS A 111 1.30 12.24 13.07
C HIS A 111 0.70 12.15 14.47
N GLY A 112 1.53 12.31 15.51
CA GLY A 112 1.07 12.39 16.90
C GLY A 112 1.66 11.30 17.79
N THR A 113 0.94 10.94 18.85
CA THR A 113 1.32 9.93 19.85
C THR A 113 0.35 8.76 19.82
N LEU A 114 0.59 7.73 20.65
CA LEU A 114 -0.26 6.53 20.72
C LEU A 114 -1.76 6.84 20.84
N ASP A 115 -2.12 7.74 21.76
CA ASP A 115 -3.52 8.08 22.09
C ASP A 115 -3.93 9.50 21.65
N ASN A 116 -3.18 10.11 20.73
CA ASN A 116 -3.53 11.39 20.13
C ASN A 116 -2.85 11.50 18.78
N TRP A 117 -3.51 10.98 17.75
CA TRP A 117 -2.93 10.92 16.40
C TRP A 117 -3.88 11.44 15.34
N LYS A 118 -3.28 11.95 14.26
CA LYS A 118 -3.97 12.57 13.14
C LYS A 118 -3.45 12.02 11.83
N ILE A 119 -4.34 12.02 10.84
CA ILE A 119 -4.09 11.57 9.48
C ILE A 119 -4.24 12.75 8.53
N TYR A 120 -3.21 13.00 7.73
CA TYR A 120 -3.17 14.06 6.74
C TYR A 120 -2.85 13.50 5.36
N GLY A 121 -3.44 14.07 4.33
CA GLY A 121 -2.97 13.85 2.96
C GLY A 121 -1.57 14.47 2.80
N CYS A 122 -0.82 13.92 1.84
CA CYS A 122 0.23 14.68 1.17
C CYS A 122 -0.45 15.68 0.21
#